data_AF-X0WR87-F1
#
_entry.id   AF-X0WR87-F1
#
_cell.length_a   1.000
_cell.length_b   1.000
_cell.length_c   1.000
_cell.angle_alpha   90.00
_cell.angle_beta   90.00
_cell.angle_gamma   90.00
#
_symmetry.space_group_name_H-M   'P 1'
#
loop_
_entity.id
_entity.type
_entity.pdbx_description
1 polymer ?
#
loop_
_entity_poly.entity_id
_entity_poly.type
_entity_poly.pdbx_seq_one_letter_code
_entity_poly.pdbx_strand_id
1 'polypeptide(L)'
;LVQYYHSYDTHDGGPKVRKTGPRLIYIRKIPQIGGWFKADYKGEIDHEDDEDYSSILELQFGKMFTPRIGGYVEGFIGDDVLSTDAYNKGVGIGLRFMY
;
A
#
# COMPACT_ATOMS: atom_id res chain seq x y z
N LEU A 1 -12.66 0.77 2.33
CA LEU A 1 -12.29 0.93 3.75
C LEU A 1 -11.37 2.14 3.83
N VAL A 2 -11.67 3.08 4.72
CA VAL A 2 -10.84 4.27 4.97
C VAL A 2 -10.18 4.06 6.32
N GLN A 3 -8.87 4.22 6.40
CA GLN A 3 -8.08 4.06 7.60
C GLN A 3 -7.17 5.29 7.76
N TYR A 4 -7.05 5.80 8.98
CA TYR A 4 -6.06 6.82 9.33
C TYR A 4 -4.99 6.16 10.20
N TYR A 5 -3.71 6.45 9.98
CA TYR A 5 -2.63 5.84 10.75
C TYR A 5 -1.55 6.84 11.17
N HIS A 6 -0.87 6.48 12.26
CA HIS A 6 0.29 7.18 12.80
C HIS A 6 1.47 6.22 12.84
N SER A 7 2.63 6.65 12.35
CA SER A 7 3.91 5.94 12.52
C SER A 7 4.83 6.74 13.44
N TYR A 8 5.52 6.03 14.33
CA TYR A 8 6.43 6.62 15.32
C TYR A 8 7.83 6.09 15.08
N ASP A 9 8.82 6.97 15.20
CA ASP A 9 10.22 6.56 15.33
C ASP A 9 10.67 6.77 16.79
N THR A 10 11.63 5.95 17.25
CA THR A 10 12.10 5.95 18.65
C THR A 10 13.56 6.37 18.79
N HIS A 11 14.20 6.84 17.70
CA HIS A 11 15.66 6.94 17.70
C HIS A 11 16.27 8.10 18.50
N ASP A 12 15.53 9.15 18.88
CA ASP A 12 16.10 10.23 19.72
C ASP A 12 15.03 11.00 20.54
N GLY A 13 14.90 10.67 21.84
CA GLY A 13 14.30 11.59 22.82
C GLY A 13 12.78 11.52 23.05
N GLY A 14 12.08 10.50 22.54
CA GLY A 14 10.65 10.24 22.81
C GLY A 14 9.88 9.88 21.53
N PRO A 15 8.61 9.40 21.63
CA PRO A 15 7.83 9.01 20.47
C PRO A 15 7.41 10.24 19.66
N LYS A 16 8.22 10.60 18.65
CA LYS A 16 7.84 11.61 17.67
C LYS A 16 7.06 10.93 16.55
N VAL A 17 5.95 11.56 16.15
CA VAL A 17 5.16 11.09 15.00
C VAL A 17 5.97 11.40 13.76
N ARG A 18 6.49 10.37 13.11
CA ARG A 18 7.31 10.53 11.90
C ARG A 18 6.43 10.80 10.70
N LYS A 19 5.42 9.97 10.50
CA LYS A 19 4.48 10.10 9.38
C LYS A 19 3.04 9.91 9.80
N THR A 20 2.15 10.70 9.21
CA THR A 20 0.69 10.56 9.33
C THR A 20 0.02 10.59 7.99
N GLY A 21 -1.10 9.89 7.83
CA GLY A 21 -1.97 10.23 6.73
C GLY A 21 -3.11 9.25 6.46
N PRO A 22 -3.95 9.60 5.48
CA PRO A 22 -5.09 8.79 5.10
C PRO A 22 -4.65 7.61 4.22
N ARG A 23 -5.22 6.44 4.51
CA ARG A 23 -5.10 5.23 3.71
C ARG A 23 -6.47 4.79 3.22
N LEU A 24 -6.60 4.61 1.91
CA LEU A 24 -7.80 4.13 1.25
C LEU A 24 -7.55 2.74 0.67
N ILE A 25 -8.23 1.74 1.21
CA ILE A 25 -8.16 0.36 0.74
C ILE A 25 -9.46 -0.01 0.05
N TYR A 26 -9.34 -0.37 -1.23
CA TYR A 26 -10.40 -0.94 -2.04
C TYR A 26 -10.06 -2.39 -2.38
N ILE A 27 -10.87 -3.34 -1.93
CA ILE A 27 -10.68 -4.77 -2.23
C ILE A 27 -11.98 -5.32 -2.82
N ARG A 28 -11.86 -6.03 -3.94
CA ARG A 28 -12.99 -6.66 -4.61
C ARG A 28 -12.65 -8.08 -5.03
N LYS A 29 -13.55 -9.01 -4.77
CA LYS A 29 -13.46 -10.38 -5.31
C LYS A 29 -13.83 -10.36 -6.80
N ILE A 30 -13.17 -11.21 -7.59
CA ILE A 30 -13.44 -11.44 -9.02
C ILE A 30 -13.91 -12.90 -9.17
N PRO A 31 -15.22 -13.18 -9.00
CA PRO A 31 -15.74 -14.53 -8.93
C PRO A 31 -15.47 -15.37 -10.19
N GLN A 32 -15.48 -14.74 -11.36
CA GLN A 32 -15.32 -15.38 -12.67
C GLN A 32 -14.00 -16.14 -12.80
N ILE A 33 -12.97 -15.70 -12.07
CA ILE A 33 -11.63 -16.29 -12.10
C ILE A 33 -11.20 -16.82 -10.73
N GLY A 34 -12.05 -16.79 -9.70
CA GLY A 34 -11.67 -17.15 -8.33
C GLY A 34 -10.56 -16.24 -7.76
N GLY A 35 -10.54 -14.98 -8.19
CA GLY A 35 -9.47 -14.03 -7.86
C GLY A 35 -9.93 -12.86 -7.00
N TRP A 36 -9.01 -11.95 -6.75
CA TRP A 36 -9.25 -10.69 -6.08
C TRP A 36 -8.42 -9.58 -6.69
N PHE A 37 -8.94 -8.37 -6.59
CA PHE A 37 -8.23 -7.15 -6.85
C PHE A 37 -8.19 -6.33 -5.57
N LYS A 38 -7.05 -5.70 -5.31
CA LYS A 38 -6.83 -4.77 -4.21
C LYS A 38 -6.15 -3.52 -4.79
N ALA A 39 -6.70 -2.36 -4.47
CA ALA A 39 -6.06 -1.08 -4.63
C ALA A 39 -5.90 -0.45 -3.24
N ASP A 40 -4.73 0.09 -2.97
CA ASP A 40 -4.34 0.59 -1.66
C ASP A 40 -3.60 1.90 -1.86
N TYR A 41 -4.29 3.00 -1.61
CA TYR A 41 -3.74 4.34 -1.69
C TYR A 41 -3.34 4.78 -0.28
N LYS A 42 -2.12 5.29 -0.13
CA LYS A 42 -1.59 5.85 1.12
C LYS A 42 -1.12 7.26 0.82
N GLY A 43 -1.72 8.25 1.45
CA GLY A 43 -1.13 9.57 1.58
C GLY A 43 -0.31 9.58 2.86
N GLU A 44 0.94 10.01 2.80
CA GLU A 44 1.80 10.22 3.96
C GLU A 44 2.24 11.68 4.00
N ILE A 45 2.12 12.31 5.16
CA ILE A 45 2.74 13.59 5.50
C ILE A 45 3.92 13.24 6.38
N ASP A 46 5.13 13.58 5.95
CA ASP A 46 6.36 13.40 6.71
C ASP A 46 6.64 14.64 7.57
N HIS A 47 6.63 14.48 8.89
CA HIS A 47 6.81 15.59 9.83
C HIS A 47 8.28 15.88 10.13
N GLU A 48 9.21 15.05 9.65
CA GLU A 48 10.65 15.27 9.83
C GLU A 48 11.27 16.13 8.71
N ASP A 49 10.67 16.14 7.52
CA ASP A 49 11.16 16.86 6.34
C ASP A 49 10.13 17.90 5.85
N ASP A 50 9.91 18.94 6.65
CA ASP A 50 9.12 20.15 6.29
C ASP A 50 7.66 19.88 5.85
N GLU A 51 7.00 18.88 6.46
CA GLU A 51 5.62 18.45 6.13
C GLU A 51 5.46 17.92 4.68
N ASP A 52 6.52 17.33 4.12
CA ASP A 52 6.47 16.83 2.75
C ASP A 52 5.37 15.78 2.56
N TYR A 53 4.55 15.98 1.53
CA TYR A 53 3.42 15.12 1.22
C TYR A 53 3.83 14.13 0.15
N SER A 54 3.84 12.85 0.50
CA SER A 54 4.01 11.76 -0.45
C SER A 54 2.72 10.97 -0.61
N SER A 55 2.54 10.41 -1.80
CA SER A 55 1.44 9.49 -2.08
C SER A 55 1.97 8.21 -2.70
N ILE A 56 1.41 7.09 -2.28
CA ILE A 56 1.76 5.75 -2.76
C ILE A 56 0.48 5.06 -3.17
N LEU A 57 0.46 4.51 -4.38
CA LEU A 57 -0.61 3.65 -4.87
C LEU A 57 -0.06 2.24 -5.10
N GLU A 58 -0.57 1.28 -4.34
CA GLU A 58 -0.29 -0.14 -4.50
C GLU A 58 -1.49 -0.84 -5.13
N LEU A 59 -1.25 -1.56 -6.22
CA LEU A 59 -2.23 -2.37 -6.91
C LEU A 59 -1.81 -3.83 -6.80
N GLN A 60 -2.72 -4.68 -6.35
CA GLN A 60 -2.50 -6.11 -6.23
C GLN A 60 -3.61 -6.87 -6.93
N PHE A 61 -3.22 -7.84 -7.76
CA PHE A 61 -4.12 -8.75 -8.45
C PHE A 61 -3.73 -10.18 -8.12
N GLY A 62 -4.67 -10.94 -7.56
CA GLY A 62 -4.42 -12.30 -7.12
C GLY A 62 -5.47 -13.30 -7.56
N LYS A 63 -5.07 -14.56 -7.58
CA LYS A 63 -5.91 -15.70 -7.93
C LYS A 63 -5.66 -16.85 -6.95
N MET A 64 -6.74 -17.44 -6.47
CA MET A 64 -6.66 -18.70 -5.73
C MET A 64 -6.57 -19.86 -6.73
N PHE A 65 -5.55 -20.71 -6.60
CA PHE A 65 -5.42 -21.95 -7.38
C PHE A 65 -6.12 -23.10 -6.67
N THR A 66 -6.08 -23.09 -5.33
CA THR A 66 -6.83 -23.98 -4.46
C THR A 66 -7.47 -23.14 -3.35
N PRO A 67 -8.41 -23.68 -2.55
CA PRO A 67 -8.97 -22.94 -1.41
C PRO A 67 -7.92 -22.47 -0.38
N ARG A 68 -6.70 -23.04 -0.41
CA ARG A 68 -5.62 -22.75 0.55
C ARG A 68 -4.42 -22.04 -0.06
N ILE A 69 -4.22 -22.13 -1.38
CA ILE A 69 -3.03 -21.62 -2.07
C ILE A 69 -3.47 -20.69 -3.19
N GLY A 70 -2.97 -19.47 -3.15
CA GLY A 70 -3.11 -18.49 -4.21
C GLY A 70 -1.78 -17.84 -4.55
N GLY A 71 -1.75 -17.16 -5.69
CA GLY A 71 -0.67 -16.28 -6.08
C GLY A 71 -1.21 -14.88 -6.31
N TYR A 72 -0.35 -13.89 -6.22
CA TYR A 72 -0.66 -12.53 -6.61
C TYR A 72 0.53 -11.86 -7.27
N VAL A 73 0.23 -10.89 -8.11
CA VAL A 73 1.17 -9.90 -8.59
C VAL A 73 0.80 -8.59 -7.95
N GLU A 74 1.79 -7.79 -7.63
CA GLU A 74 1.59 -6.44 -7.13
C GLU A 74 2.50 -5.46 -7.85
N GLY A 75 2.02 -4.23 -7.97
CA GLY A 75 2.78 -3.11 -8.45
C GLY A 75 2.53 -1.93 -7.54
N PHE A 76 3.56 -1.11 -7.34
CA PHE A 76 3.41 0.14 -6.62
C PHE A 76 4.01 1.29 -7.42
N ILE A 77 3.40 2.44 -7.24
CA ILE A 77 3.89 3.73 -7.72
C ILE A 77 3.91 4.63 -6.48
N GLY A 78 5.09 5.11 -6.12
CA GLY A 78 5.36 6.04 -5.03
C GLY A 78 6.11 7.26 -5.56
N ASP A 79 6.25 8.26 -4.68
CA ASP A 79 6.51 9.67 -4.99
C ASP A 79 5.47 10.24 -5.93
N ASP A 80 4.60 11.09 -5.38
CA ASP A 80 3.65 11.90 -6.13
C ASP A 80 2.95 11.17 -7.29
N VAL A 81 2.04 10.26 -6.96
CA VAL A 81 1.16 9.60 -7.95
C VAL A 81 0.36 10.62 -8.80
N LEU A 82 0.30 11.88 -8.36
CA LEU A 82 -0.36 13.00 -9.03
C LEU A 82 0.61 14.01 -9.69
N SER A 83 1.93 13.89 -9.48
CA SER A 83 2.94 14.71 -10.16
C SER A 83 3.59 13.90 -11.29
N THR A 84 4.11 14.60 -12.30
CA THR A 84 4.54 13.97 -13.55
C THR A 84 5.87 13.20 -13.40
N ASP A 85 6.53 13.35 -12.25
CA ASP A 85 7.86 12.82 -11.91
C ASP A 85 7.81 11.68 -10.88
N ALA A 86 6.81 10.80 -10.95
CA ALA A 86 6.78 9.60 -10.11
C ALA A 86 7.99 8.67 -10.40
N TYR A 87 9.05 8.83 -9.60
CA TYR A 87 10.35 8.18 -9.77
C TYR A 87 10.42 6.78 -9.13
N ASN A 88 9.53 6.49 -8.18
CA ASN A 88 9.58 5.26 -7.39
C ASN A 88 8.51 4.27 -7.84
N LYS A 89 8.87 3.38 -8.77
CA LYS A 89 7.97 2.31 -9.27
C LYS A 89 8.56 0.95 -8.95
N GLY A 90 7.71 0.01 -8.57
CA GLY A 90 8.11 -1.37 -8.34
C GLY A 90 7.03 -2.36 -8.73
N VAL A 91 7.47 -3.58 -9.02
CA VAL A 91 6.60 -4.73 -9.28
C VAL A 91 7.08 -5.91 -8.47
N GLY A 92 6.14 -6.73 -8.03
CA GLY A 92 6.37 -7.88 -7.17
C GLY A 92 5.44 -9.03 -7.53
N ILE A 93 5.87 -10.23 -7.14
CA ILE A 93 5.05 -11.44 -7.18
C ILE A 93 5.06 -12.07 -5.80
N GLY A 94 3.94 -12.66 -5.40
CA GLY A 94 3.79 -13.25 -4.08
C GLY A 94 2.91 -14.48 -4.09
N LEU A 95 3.10 -15.30 -3.07
CA LEU A 95 2.27 -16.47 -2.79
C LEU A 95 1.44 -16.21 -1.54
N ARG A 96 0.20 -16.70 -1.55
CA ARG A 96 -0.75 -16.59 -0.45
C ARG A 96 -1.11 -17.97 0.05
N PHE A 97 -0.91 -18.19 1.34
CA PHE A 97 -1.30 -19.40 2.06
C PHE A 97 -2.40 -19.06 3.06
N MET A 98 -3.47 -19.86 3.07
CA MET A 98 -4.53 -19.80 4.10
C MET A 98 -4.41 -21.07 4.95
N TYR A 99 -4.12 -20.88 6.24
CA TYR A 99 -4.08 -21.93 7.27
C TYR A 99 -5.41 -22.02 7.99
#